data_AF-A0A2S9IJH0-F1
#
_entry.id   AF-A0A2S9IJH0-F1
#
_cell.length_a   1.000
_cell.length_b   1.000
_cell.length_c   1.000
_cell.angle_alpha   90.00
_cell.angle_beta   90.00
_cell.angle_gamma   90.00
#
_symmetry.space_group_name_H-M   'P 1'
#
loop_
_entity.id
_entity.type
_entity.pdbx_description
1 polymer ?
#
loop_
_entity_poly.entity_id
_entity_poly.type
_entity_poly.pdbx_seq_one_letter_code
_entity_poly.pdbx_strand_id
1 'polypeptide(L)'
;MTNVLEFRRQSAASALAVELGEWLTVLRGHAYSARRKADGARTFHKCLEYYAMWLRRYYELLGGVKVAWKALDGEIIERGTEADELHLERIVDCLAETEFCVKGRHPWLSVPNLASTKFNVDRSLEIVISWLSEAISNCGKIAKKSAAQTPKGAA
;
A
#
# COMPACT_ATOMS: atom_id res chain seq x y z
N MET A 1 -26.30 21.24 32.47
CA MET A 1 -26.20 20.67 31.11
C MET A 1 -24.75 20.71 30.69
N THR A 2 -24.01 19.64 30.95
CA THR A 2 -22.59 19.53 30.62
C THR A 2 -22.51 18.86 29.25
N ASN A 3 -22.19 19.64 28.21
CA ASN A 3 -21.80 19.10 26.91
C ASN A 3 -20.48 18.35 27.11
N VAL A 4 -20.58 17.05 27.38
CA VAL A 4 -19.45 16.14 27.24
C VAL A 4 -19.21 16.03 25.74
N LEU A 5 -18.24 16.79 25.24
CA LEU A 5 -17.61 16.53 23.96
C LEU A 5 -17.07 15.10 24.03
N GLU A 6 -17.86 14.13 23.56
CA GLU A 6 -17.40 12.76 23.35
C GLU A 6 -16.24 12.83 22.37
N PHE A 7 -15.04 12.81 22.93
CA PHE A 7 -13.80 12.58 22.20
C PHE A 7 -13.96 11.20 21.56
N ARG A 8 -14.38 11.15 20.29
CA ARG A 8 -14.52 9.91 19.52
C ARG A 8 -13.20 9.16 19.63
N ARG A 9 -13.15 8.16 20.49
CA ARG A 9 -12.00 7.27 20.63
C ARG A 9 -11.93 6.50 19.31
N GLN A 10 -10.94 6.83 18.47
CA GLN A 10 -10.63 5.99 17.30
C GLN A 10 -10.45 4.55 17.80
N SER A 11 -11.07 3.58 17.14
CA SER A 11 -10.80 2.18 17.46
C SER A 11 -9.32 1.87 17.19
N ALA A 12 -8.75 0.88 17.87
CA ALA A 12 -7.38 0.46 17.60
C ALA A 12 -7.20 0.03 16.13
N ALA A 13 -8.19 -0.66 15.54
CA ALA A 13 -8.20 -1.01 14.12
C ALA A 13 -8.12 0.23 13.21
N SER A 14 -8.80 1.32 13.57
CA SER A 14 -8.76 2.58 12.81
C SER A 14 -7.36 3.19 12.81
N ALA A 15 -6.71 3.26 13.97
CA ALA A 15 -5.36 3.80 14.10
C ALA A 15 -4.35 2.96 13.32
N LEU A 16 -4.43 1.63 13.43
CA LEU A 16 -3.55 0.69 12.72
C LEU A 16 -3.77 0.72 11.19
N ALA A 17 -5.02 0.88 10.74
CA ALA A 17 -5.32 1.04 9.31
C ALA A 17 -4.76 2.35 8.75
N VAL A 18 -4.79 3.44 9.53
CA VAL A 18 -4.14 4.71 9.15
C VAL A 18 -2.64 4.51 9.03
N GLU A 19 -1.99 3.90 10.02
CA GLU A 19 -0.55 3.63 10.01
C GLU A 19 -0.13 2.80 8.78
N LEU A 20 -0.83 1.70 8.51
CA LEU A 20 -0.58 0.90 7.31
C LEU A 20 -0.75 1.74 6.03
N GLY A 21 -1.82 2.54 5.95
CA GLY A 21 -2.08 3.44 4.83
C GLY A 21 -0.97 4.47 4.59
N GLU A 22 -0.34 4.98 5.65
CA GLU A 22 0.81 5.90 5.56
C GLU A 22 2.03 5.20 4.97
N TRP A 23 2.39 4.01 5.47
CA TRP A 23 3.49 3.21 4.90
C TRP A 23 3.28 2.91 3.41
N LEU A 24 2.08 2.49 3.04
CA LEU A 24 1.73 2.22 1.63
C LEU A 24 1.78 3.49 0.78
N THR A 25 1.40 4.63 1.34
CA THR A 25 1.48 5.93 0.65
C THR A 25 2.92 6.33 0.36
N VAL A 26 3.83 6.15 1.32
CA VAL A 26 5.27 6.39 1.12
C VAL A 26 5.82 5.49 0.02
N LEU A 27 5.49 4.20 0.06
CA LEU A 27 5.93 3.23 -0.94
C LEU A 27 5.42 3.58 -2.35
N ARG A 28 4.14 3.96 -2.47
CA ARG A 28 3.53 4.43 -3.72
C ARG A 28 4.20 5.72 -4.23
N GLY A 29 4.55 6.64 -3.34
CA GLY A 29 5.28 7.85 -3.68
C GLY A 29 6.64 7.55 -4.34
N HIS A 30 7.36 6.56 -3.82
CA HIS A 30 8.61 6.08 -4.43
C HIS A 30 8.37 5.46 -5.82
N ALA A 31 7.30 4.68 -6.00
CA ALA A 31 6.94 4.11 -7.30
C ALA A 31 6.64 5.21 -8.34
N TYR A 32 5.83 6.23 -7.99
CA TYR A 32 5.58 7.39 -8.86
C TYR A 32 6.86 8.14 -9.24
N SER A 33 7.76 8.33 -8.27
CA SER A 33 9.04 9.01 -8.51
C SER A 33 9.91 8.21 -9.49
N ALA A 34 10.01 6.91 -9.31
CA ALA A 34 10.77 6.03 -10.18
C ALA A 34 10.20 5.95 -11.59
N ARG A 35 8.87 5.88 -11.72
CA ARG A 35 8.17 5.87 -13.02
C ARG A 35 8.53 7.10 -13.84
N ARG A 36 8.38 8.29 -13.26
CA ARG A 36 8.74 9.57 -13.91
C ARG A 36 10.23 9.64 -14.31
N LYS A 37 11.12 9.15 -13.45
CA LYS A 37 12.57 9.12 -13.75
C LYS A 37 12.93 8.12 -14.85
N ALA A 38 12.32 6.94 -14.83
CA ALA A 38 12.53 5.90 -15.84
C ALA A 38 12.05 6.37 -17.22
N ASP A 39 10.87 7.01 -17.29
CA ASP A 39 10.36 7.64 -18.52
C ASP A 39 11.31 8.72 -19.05
N GLY A 40 11.85 9.57 -18.16
CA GLY A 40 12.84 10.59 -18.50
C GLY A 40 14.26 10.09 -18.82
N ALA A 41 14.56 8.80 -18.63
CA ALA A 41 15.92 8.28 -18.78
C ALA A 41 16.44 8.41 -20.22
N ARG A 42 17.69 8.85 -20.39
CA ARG A 42 18.33 8.98 -21.71
C ARG A 42 19.15 7.76 -22.13
N THR A 43 19.43 6.87 -21.18
CA THR A 43 20.22 5.66 -21.41
C THR A 43 19.56 4.46 -20.75
N PHE A 44 19.82 3.27 -21.29
CA PHE A 44 19.36 2.01 -20.74
C PHE A 44 19.80 1.84 -19.29
N HIS A 45 21.08 2.12 -19.01
CA HIS A 45 21.65 2.05 -17.67
C HIS A 45 20.91 2.95 -16.66
N LYS A 46 20.59 4.20 -17.03
CA LYS A 46 19.84 5.10 -16.14
C LYS A 46 18.42 4.61 -15.87
N CYS A 47 17.75 4.06 -16.88
CA CYS A 47 16.42 3.47 -16.72
C CYS A 47 16.45 2.31 -15.70
N LEU A 48 17.42 1.41 -15.83
CA LEU A 48 17.63 0.32 -14.87
C LEU A 48 18.00 0.81 -13.47
N GLU A 49 18.88 1.80 -13.37
CA GLU A 49 19.30 2.39 -12.09
C GLU A 49 18.09 2.94 -11.33
N TYR A 50 17.19 3.67 -12.01
CA TYR A 50 15.98 4.19 -11.37
C TYR A 50 15.02 3.10 -10.90
N TYR A 51 14.86 2.03 -11.69
CA TYR A 51 14.05 0.89 -11.28
C TYR A 51 14.68 0.13 -10.09
N ALA A 52 15.99 -0.09 -10.12
CA ALA A 52 16.73 -0.73 -9.04
C ALA A 52 16.69 0.08 -7.74
N MET A 53 16.78 1.42 -7.82
CA MET A 53 16.60 2.30 -6.67
C MET A 53 15.21 2.16 -6.06
N TRP A 54 14.16 2.03 -6.87
CA TRP A 54 12.82 1.75 -6.37
C TRP A 54 12.72 0.38 -5.70
N LEU A 55 13.26 -0.68 -6.31
CA LEU A 55 13.29 -2.01 -5.71
C LEU A 55 13.96 -1.98 -4.34
N ARG A 56 15.09 -1.28 -4.21
CA ARG A 56 15.78 -1.10 -2.93
C ARG A 56 14.87 -0.44 -1.90
N ARG A 57 14.20 0.67 -2.26
CA ARG A 57 13.24 1.34 -1.35
C ARG A 57 12.08 0.44 -0.98
N TYR A 58 11.58 -0.37 -1.91
CA TYR A 58 10.55 -1.36 -1.63
C TYR A 58 10.98 -2.32 -0.53
N TYR A 59 12.15 -2.95 -0.66
CA TYR A 59 12.64 -3.89 0.34
C TYR A 59 12.98 -3.23 1.68
N GLU A 60 13.49 -2.01 1.67
CA GLU A 60 13.76 -1.23 2.90
C GLU A 60 12.46 -0.94 3.68
N LEU A 61 11.36 -0.61 2.99
CA LEU A 61 10.08 -0.26 3.62
C LEU A 61 9.16 -1.46 3.89
N LEU A 62 9.40 -2.60 3.23
CA LEU A 62 8.56 -3.80 3.34
C LEU A 62 8.46 -4.32 4.77
N GLY A 63 9.52 -4.16 5.57
CA GLY A 63 9.50 -4.53 6.99
C GLY A 63 8.45 -3.77 7.78
N GLY A 64 8.39 -2.44 7.62
CA GLY A 64 7.39 -1.58 8.27
C GLY A 64 5.96 -1.91 7.83
N VAL A 65 5.75 -2.09 6.52
CA VAL A 65 4.46 -2.52 5.96
C VAL A 65 4.00 -3.84 6.59
N LYS A 66 4.88 -4.82 6.71
CA LYS A 66 4.55 -6.14 7.29
C LYS A 66 4.20 -6.06 8.78
N VAL A 67 4.90 -5.22 9.54
CA VAL A 67 4.60 -5.03 10.97
C VAL A 67 3.23 -4.37 11.13
N ALA A 68 2.98 -3.27 10.41
CA ALA A 68 1.69 -2.57 10.48
C ALA A 68 0.52 -3.45 10.02
N TRP A 69 0.72 -4.22 8.94
CA TRP A 69 -0.28 -5.18 8.46
C TRP A 69 -0.60 -6.25 9.51
N LYS A 70 0.41 -6.89 10.11
CA LYS A 70 0.18 -7.93 11.13
C LYS A 70 -0.53 -7.40 12.37
N ALA A 71 -0.22 -6.17 12.78
CA ALA A 71 -0.91 -5.54 13.90
C ALA A 71 -2.39 -5.31 13.57
N LEU A 72 -2.69 -4.80 12.37
CA LEU A 72 -4.06 -4.61 11.91
C LEU A 72 -4.82 -5.94 11.78
N ASP A 73 -4.18 -6.97 11.23
CA ASP A 73 -4.73 -8.32 11.09
C ASP A 73 -5.15 -8.91 12.45
N GLY A 74 -4.26 -8.84 13.45
CA GLY A 74 -4.57 -9.30 14.81
C GLY A 74 -5.77 -8.57 15.43
N GLU A 75 -5.85 -7.25 15.26
CA GLU A 75 -6.97 -6.46 15.80
C GLU A 75 -8.30 -6.79 15.08
N ILE A 76 -8.28 -7.03 13.76
CA ILE A 76 -9.48 -7.41 13.00
C ILE A 76 -9.93 -8.83 13.37
N ILE A 77 -9.01 -9.77 13.57
CA ILE A 77 -9.35 -11.14 14.00
C ILE A 77 -10.00 -11.13 15.38
N GLU A 78 -9.50 -10.33 16.31
CA GLU A 78 -10.03 -10.30 17.67
C GLU A 78 -11.35 -9.52 17.80
N ARG A 79 -11.48 -8.41 17.06
CA ARG A 79 -12.49 -7.37 17.33
C ARG A 79 -13.11 -6.76 16.08
N GLY A 80 -12.75 -7.23 14.90
CA GLY A 80 -13.20 -6.71 13.61
C GLY A 80 -14.65 -7.05 13.30
N THR A 81 -15.21 -6.30 12.36
CA THR A 81 -16.48 -6.65 11.73
C THR A 81 -16.24 -7.45 10.45
N GLU A 82 -17.24 -8.18 9.96
CA GLU A 82 -17.21 -8.86 8.66
C GLU A 82 -16.81 -7.90 7.51
N ALA A 83 -17.20 -6.63 7.60
CA ALA A 83 -16.79 -5.64 6.62
C ALA A 83 -15.30 -5.24 6.74
N ASP A 84 -14.75 -5.24 7.95
CA ASP A 84 -13.32 -4.97 8.15
C ASP A 84 -12.49 -6.17 7.65
N GLU A 85 -12.94 -7.40 7.91
CA GLU A 85 -12.36 -8.63 7.36
C GLU A 85 -12.33 -8.60 5.83
N LEU A 86 -13.45 -8.27 5.17
CA LEU A 86 -13.50 -8.15 3.72
C LEU A 86 -12.51 -7.09 3.18
N HIS A 87 -12.37 -5.95 3.87
CA HIS A 87 -11.41 -4.92 3.47
C HIS A 87 -9.96 -5.36 3.71
N LEU A 88 -9.71 -6.13 4.76
CA LEU A 88 -8.40 -6.72 5.05
C LEU A 88 -8.01 -7.75 3.99
N GLU A 89 -8.91 -8.66 3.60
CA GLU A 89 -8.69 -9.61 2.51
C GLU A 89 -8.29 -8.88 1.22
N ARG A 90 -9.00 -7.80 0.87
CA ARG A 90 -8.64 -6.98 -0.29
C ARG A 90 -7.27 -6.34 -0.18
N ILE A 91 -6.87 -5.90 1.02
CA ILE A 91 -5.52 -5.39 1.25
C ILE A 91 -4.49 -6.51 1.02
N VAL A 92 -4.74 -7.71 1.55
CA VAL A 92 -3.87 -8.88 1.39
C VAL A 92 -3.70 -9.24 -0.09
N ASP A 93 -4.79 -9.31 -0.85
CA ASP A 93 -4.75 -9.57 -2.29
C ASP A 93 -3.89 -8.52 -3.02
N CYS A 94 -4.10 -7.23 -2.74
CA CYS A 94 -3.31 -6.15 -3.34
C CYS A 94 -1.82 -6.24 -3.01
N LEU A 95 -1.47 -6.63 -1.78
CA LEU A 95 -0.08 -6.80 -1.35
C LEU A 95 0.57 -8.01 -2.03
N ALA A 96 -0.17 -9.12 -2.16
CA ALA A 96 0.29 -10.31 -2.87
C ALA A 96 0.55 -10.02 -4.35
N GLU A 97 -0.37 -9.32 -5.03
CA GLU A 97 -0.21 -8.91 -6.43
C GLU A 97 0.96 -7.92 -6.61
N THR A 98 1.14 -7.00 -5.66
CA THR A 98 2.30 -6.10 -5.64
C THR A 98 3.60 -6.91 -5.52
N GLU A 99 3.66 -7.87 -4.60
CA GLU A 99 4.82 -8.71 -4.37
C GLU A 99 5.12 -9.61 -5.58
N PHE A 100 4.10 -10.16 -6.23
CA PHE A 100 4.24 -10.90 -7.49
C PHE A 100 4.85 -10.03 -8.59
N CYS A 101 4.40 -8.78 -8.73
CA CYS A 101 4.94 -7.83 -9.71
C CYS A 101 6.40 -7.46 -9.43
N VAL A 102 6.80 -7.39 -8.17
CA VAL A 102 8.14 -6.98 -7.72
C VAL A 102 9.15 -8.13 -7.77
N LYS A 103 8.73 -9.34 -7.39
CA LYS A 103 9.59 -10.54 -7.26
C LYS A 103 9.52 -11.45 -8.48
N GLY A 104 8.55 -11.24 -9.36
CA GLY A 104 8.35 -12.02 -10.56
C GLY A 104 9.55 -11.98 -11.49
N ARG A 105 9.57 -12.88 -12.48
CA ARG A 105 10.61 -12.85 -13.52
C ARG A 105 10.50 -11.53 -14.29
N HIS A 106 11.63 -10.89 -14.56
CA HIS A 106 11.72 -9.72 -15.43
C HIS A 106 12.52 -10.06 -16.71
N PRO A 107 11.94 -10.79 -17.68
CA PRO A 107 12.64 -11.18 -18.91
C PRO A 107 13.17 -9.99 -19.71
N TRP A 108 12.55 -8.82 -19.58
CA TRP A 108 12.99 -7.59 -20.25
C TRP A 108 14.33 -7.04 -19.73
N LEU A 109 14.88 -7.59 -18.64
CA LEU A 109 16.24 -7.29 -18.19
C LEU A 109 17.33 -8.00 -19.00
N SER A 110 17.01 -9.11 -19.69
CA SER A 110 18.02 -9.92 -20.40
C SER A 110 18.33 -9.43 -21.82
N VAL A 111 17.54 -8.49 -22.36
CA VAL A 111 17.74 -7.92 -23.71
C VAL A 111 17.86 -6.40 -23.60
N PRO A 112 19.06 -5.82 -23.82
CA PRO A 112 19.28 -4.39 -23.63
C PRO A 112 18.65 -3.58 -24.77
N ASN A 113 17.45 -3.02 -24.52
CA ASN A 113 16.78 -2.08 -25.40
C ASN A 113 16.12 -0.97 -24.58
N LEU A 114 16.57 0.28 -24.72
CA LEU A 114 16.07 1.40 -23.91
C LEU A 114 14.56 1.59 -24.03
N ALA A 115 14.00 1.58 -25.26
CA ALA A 115 12.58 1.84 -25.47
C ALA A 115 11.71 0.73 -24.84
N SER A 116 12.06 -0.53 -25.09
CA SER A 116 11.37 -1.68 -24.51
C SER A 116 11.50 -1.71 -22.99
N THR A 117 12.69 -1.42 -22.43
CA THR A 117 12.89 -1.38 -20.98
C THR A 117 12.07 -0.26 -20.34
N LYS A 118 12.03 0.94 -20.93
CA LYS A 118 11.16 2.02 -20.45
C LYS A 118 9.70 1.60 -20.39
N PHE A 119 9.20 1.04 -21.48
CA PHE A 119 7.81 0.58 -21.55
C PHE A 119 7.49 -0.46 -20.47
N ASN A 120 8.38 -1.45 -20.29
CA ASN A 120 8.19 -2.49 -19.28
C ASN A 120 8.26 -1.93 -17.85
N VAL A 121 9.25 -1.08 -17.55
CA VAL A 121 9.38 -0.42 -16.25
C VAL A 121 8.16 0.45 -15.95
N ASP A 122 7.71 1.25 -16.93
CA ASP A 122 6.53 2.10 -16.80
C ASP A 122 5.29 1.28 -16.45
N ARG A 123 5.02 0.23 -17.24
CA ARG A 123 3.89 -0.67 -17.04
C ARG A 123 3.95 -1.40 -15.70
N SER A 124 5.12 -1.92 -15.32
CA SER A 124 5.28 -2.60 -14.03
C SER A 124 5.03 -1.65 -12.86
N LEU A 125 5.57 -0.43 -12.91
CA LEU A 125 5.36 0.56 -11.85
C LEU A 125 3.92 1.07 -11.81
N GLU A 126 3.26 1.21 -12.96
CA GLU A 126 1.85 1.58 -13.05
C GLU A 126 0.94 0.55 -12.38
N ILE A 127 1.16 -0.74 -12.65
CA ILE A 127 0.41 -1.83 -11.99
C ILE A 127 0.61 -1.80 -10.48
N VAL A 128 1.87 -1.67 -10.02
CA VAL A 128 2.16 -1.54 -8.58
C VAL A 128 1.46 -0.33 -7.97
N ILE A 129 1.49 0.83 -8.63
CA ILE A 129 0.82 2.05 -8.16
C ILE A 129 -0.68 1.82 -8.01
N SER A 130 -1.30 1.09 -8.95
CA SER A 130 -2.71 0.74 -8.89
C SER A 130 -3.03 -0.11 -7.66
N TRP A 131 -2.29 -1.21 -7.45
CA TRP A 131 -2.50 -2.10 -6.30
C TRP A 131 -2.27 -1.42 -4.96
N LEU A 132 -1.22 -0.60 -4.85
CA LEU A 132 -0.97 0.19 -3.65
C LEU A 132 -2.09 1.20 -3.40
N SER A 133 -2.64 1.83 -4.45
CA SER A 133 -3.74 2.78 -4.31
C SER A 133 -5.03 2.12 -3.84
N GLU A 134 -5.31 0.90 -4.32
CA GLU A 134 -6.45 0.12 -3.87
C GLU A 134 -6.29 -0.33 -2.40
N ALA A 135 -5.12 -0.81 -2.01
CA ALA A 135 -4.82 -1.15 -0.62
C ALA A 135 -5.00 0.06 0.31
N ILE A 136 -4.48 1.23 -0.07
CA ILE A 136 -4.66 2.50 0.67
C ILE A 136 -6.14 2.87 0.78
N SER A 137 -6.92 2.69 -0.28
CA SER A 137 -8.37 2.95 -0.28
C SER A 137 -9.10 2.07 0.74
N ASN A 138 -8.77 0.77 0.79
CA ASN A 138 -9.36 -0.16 1.77
C ASN A 138 -8.91 0.14 3.21
N CYS A 139 -7.66 0.55 3.43
CA CYS A 139 -7.22 1.08 4.72
C CYS A 139 -8.10 2.27 5.17
N GLY A 140 -8.41 3.18 4.23
CA GLY A 140 -9.30 4.31 4.48
C GLY A 140 -10.75 3.92 4.79
N LYS A 141 -11.25 2.79 4.27
CA LYS A 141 -12.60 2.29 4.58
C LYS A 141 -12.69 1.74 6.00
N ILE A 142 -11.68 0.98 6.43
CA ILE A 142 -11.55 0.48 7.82
C ILE A 142 -11.45 1.69 8.77
N ALA A 143 -10.55 2.62 8.47
CA ALA A 143 -10.34 3.81 9.30
C ALA A 143 -11.59 4.68 9.48
N LYS A 144 -12.37 4.90 8.41
CA LYS A 144 -13.58 5.76 8.43
C LYS A 144 -14.77 5.11 9.14
N LYS A 145 -14.95 3.80 9.06
CA LYS A 145 -16.11 3.11 9.68
C LYS A 145 -16.04 3.11 11.19
N SER A 146 -14.85 2.94 11.77
CA SER A 146 -14.69 2.97 13.22
C SER A 146 -15.00 4.34 13.83
N ALA A 147 -14.93 5.42 13.06
CA ALA A 147 -15.36 6.74 13.51
C ALA A 147 -16.90 6.88 13.59
N ALA A 148 -17.66 5.96 13.00
CA ALA A 148 -19.13 6.00 12.90
C ALA A 148 -19.86 4.97 13.77
N GLN A 149 -19.15 4.09 14.48
CA GLN A 149 -19.76 3.11 15.38
C GLN A 149 -20.09 3.75 16.73
N THR A 150 -21.34 4.19 16.90
CA THR A 150 -21.98 4.31 18.22
C THR A 150 -22.30 2.89 18.74
N PRO A 151 -22.07 2.58 20.03
CA PRO A 151 -22.52 1.31 20.58
C PRO A 151 -24.04 1.25 20.55
N LYS A 152 -24.60 0.25 19.87
CA LYS A 152 -26.03 -0.11 20.03
C LYS A 152 -26.24 -0.62 21.45
N GLY A 153 -26.61 0.29 22.36
CA GLY A 153 -26.89 -0.07 23.75
C GLY A 153 -27.08 1.09 24.73
N ALA A 154 -27.43 2.29 24.27
CA ALA A 154 -27.76 3.42 25.14
C ALA A 154 -29.02 4.13 24.65
N ALA A 155 -30.18 3.51 24.90
CA ALA A 155 -31.48 4.13 25.16
C ALA A 155 -32.52 3.02 25.37
#